data_AF-A0A848M952-F1
#
_entry.id   AF-A0A848M952-F1
#
_cell.length_a   1.000
_cell.length_b   1.000
_cell.length_c   1.000
_cell.angle_alpha   90.00
_cell.angle_beta   90.00
_cell.angle_gamma   90.00
#
_symmetry.space_group_name_H-M   'P 1'
#
loop_
_entity.id
_entity.type
_entity.pdbx_description
1 polymer ?
#
loop_
_entity_poly.entity_id
_entity_poly.type
_entity_poly.pdbx_seq_one_letter_code
_entity_poly.pdbx_strand_id
1 'polypeptide(L)'
;MNNKAGVPFLACLFGILLLIGVIWNGYENPASQIMPQAEAQPQGDADAESSAKSEDEQNLDSTIFAEDKVVDVKITLDADDFQDMLDNASNEEMKTASVDYNGVRIDNIGIRTKGNLSLRSVVSMPDSDRYSFKLSFDEFISSQNLFGISKINLNNNYSDASSMREFLTYELAEKMGLPVPKHSYVNIYINGERYGTYLAVEQIGSAYLERYFDNSTGALYKAEMTGNGGDLQWISDNADDYSALAKKSKGNDDTALVNMIDELNNGSDYESVLDVEEVLKYIALNVATQNTDSYIGQNKQNYYLYEQKGVFSVLPWDYNMAFGGLGSSSLLIDEPTQGALAERPLVAKLLEQEEYKEKYHAILQETIDVFLQEDIFHARVQELYALISEDVEKDPNAFYTFDEFKQSVEALKTTNSTQVEQISQQLDGTIPSSGDGSGSGGGMGMPGDGGGAGGNAGGGAAGGVPDGAPGGFAPGGDAGGNNAANGDAPAAFNGQMPPEAQNGQTQNGQDGTGVQDVQNGGQMGQFPGRGNGQMPGGMNRPDMGGERGGMPGMNGGMGEPSSQGSAAEAMTAGIAVLILILACVFVKFFRRHRL
;
A
#
# COMPACT_ATOMS: atom_id res chain seq x y z
N MET A 1 8.60 8.49 -69.31
CA MET A 1 9.10 9.73 -69.93
C MET A 1 9.45 10.69 -68.81
N ASN A 2 10.71 11.13 -68.83
CA ASN A 2 11.45 12.09 -68.02
C ASN A 2 10.68 13.20 -67.27
N ASN A 3 11.17 13.89 -66.24
CA ASN A 3 12.19 13.74 -65.17
C ASN A 3 12.30 15.14 -64.50
N LYS A 4 12.67 15.22 -63.22
CA LYS A 4 13.40 16.32 -62.53
C LYS A 4 12.63 17.63 -62.22
N ALA A 5 12.57 18.19 -61.01
CA ALA A 5 13.49 18.31 -59.86
C ALA A 5 14.77 19.15 -60.12
N GLY A 6 14.92 20.23 -59.34
CA GLY A 6 16.21 20.75 -58.88
C GLY A 6 16.60 22.15 -59.35
N VAL A 7 16.72 23.09 -58.40
CA VAL A 7 17.70 24.21 -58.43
C VAL A 7 18.17 24.45 -56.96
N PRO A 8 19.45 24.82 -56.71
CA PRO A 8 20.22 24.40 -55.55
C PRO A 8 20.68 25.54 -54.59
N PHE A 9 21.31 25.13 -53.48
CA PHE A 9 22.43 25.74 -52.74
C PHE A 9 22.84 27.19 -53.09
N LEU A 10 22.91 28.08 -52.09
CA LEU A 10 24.05 29.01 -51.93
C LEU A 10 24.17 29.59 -50.51
N ALA A 11 25.42 29.66 -50.06
CA ALA A 11 25.90 30.22 -48.80
C ALA A 11 26.18 31.74 -48.90
N CYS A 12 26.53 32.32 -47.74
CA CYS A 12 27.17 33.61 -47.49
C CYS A 12 26.27 34.86 -47.46
N LEU A 13 26.10 35.45 -46.28
CA LEU A 13 26.81 36.70 -45.95
C LEU A 13 26.77 37.01 -44.43
N PHE A 14 27.96 37.21 -43.89
CA PHE A 14 28.27 37.87 -42.61
C PHE A 14 27.86 39.35 -42.63
N GLY A 15 27.46 39.93 -41.49
CA GLY A 15 27.30 41.38 -41.40
C GLY A 15 26.71 41.97 -40.11
N ILE A 16 27.48 41.95 -39.02
CA ILE A 16 27.60 43.03 -38.00
C ILE A 16 26.37 43.31 -37.10
N LEU A 17 26.51 42.98 -35.80
CA LEU A 17 26.51 43.97 -34.69
C LEU A 17 26.90 43.28 -33.37
N LEU A 18 28.21 43.31 -33.08
CA LEU A 18 28.79 43.25 -31.75
C LEU A 18 28.75 44.67 -31.17
N LEU A 19 28.32 44.82 -29.90
CA LEU A 19 28.80 45.76 -28.86
C LEU A 19 27.66 46.17 -27.94
N ILE A 20 27.60 45.57 -26.74
CA ILE A 20 27.72 46.24 -25.43
C ILE A 20 27.62 45.12 -24.38
N GLY A 21 28.78 44.73 -23.83
CA GLY A 21 28.90 43.82 -22.71
C GLY A 21 30.27 44.03 -22.07
N VAL A 22 30.26 44.24 -20.75
CA VAL A 22 31.39 44.29 -19.80
C VAL A 22 32.03 45.66 -19.54
N ILE A 23 31.69 46.25 -18.38
CA ILE A 23 32.60 46.73 -17.29
C ILE A 23 31.79 46.62 -15.97
N TRP A 24 31.92 45.57 -15.15
CA TRP A 24 32.90 45.27 -14.09
C TRP A 24 32.74 46.04 -12.75
N ASN A 25 32.45 45.26 -11.71
CA ASN A 25 32.87 45.31 -10.29
C ASN A 25 32.26 46.29 -9.26
N GLY A 26 31.82 45.71 -8.13
CA GLY A 26 31.76 46.39 -6.83
C GLY A 26 30.92 45.68 -5.75
N TYR A 27 31.58 44.81 -4.97
CA TYR A 27 31.33 44.43 -3.56
C TYR A 27 30.10 45.03 -2.81
N GLU A 28 29.28 44.18 -2.18
CA GLU A 28 29.06 44.08 -0.72
C GLU A 28 27.88 43.13 -0.38
N ASN A 29 28.05 42.31 0.66
CA ASN A 29 26.99 41.59 1.36
C ASN A 29 26.67 42.40 2.64
N PRO A 30 25.39 42.59 3.00
CA PRO A 30 24.95 41.99 4.25
C PRO A 30 23.52 41.40 4.19
N ALA A 31 23.29 40.51 5.15
CA ALA A 31 22.06 39.78 5.42
C ALA A 31 20.77 40.63 5.57
N SER A 32 19.66 39.91 5.38
CA SER A 32 18.27 40.16 5.83
C SER A 32 17.56 41.40 5.30
N GLN A 33 16.82 41.27 4.20
CA GLN A 33 15.57 42.01 3.95
C GLN A 33 14.54 41.18 3.17
N ILE A 34 13.39 41.01 3.82
CA ILE A 34 12.03 40.71 3.36
C ILE A 34 11.84 40.92 1.84
N MET A 35 11.52 39.86 1.11
CA MET A 35 11.09 39.96 -0.29
C MET A 35 9.64 40.46 -0.38
N PRO A 36 9.35 41.50 -1.19
CA PRO A 36 7.99 41.86 -1.55
C PRO A 36 7.46 40.95 -2.67
N GLN A 37 6.18 40.60 -2.59
CA GLN A 37 5.42 39.91 -3.63
C GLN A 37 5.58 40.62 -4.98
N ALA A 38 6.05 39.89 -5.99
CA ALA A 38 6.03 40.32 -7.38
C ALA A 38 4.80 39.72 -8.06
N GLU A 39 3.76 40.55 -8.24
CA GLU A 39 2.66 40.31 -9.17
C GLU A 39 3.23 40.32 -10.60
N ALA A 40 3.32 39.14 -11.23
CA ALA A 40 3.58 39.03 -12.66
C ALA A 40 2.25 39.08 -13.43
N GLN A 41 2.01 40.15 -14.17
CA GLN A 41 0.99 40.21 -15.22
C GLN A 41 1.49 39.48 -16.48
N PRO A 42 0.62 38.77 -17.23
CA PRO A 42 1.03 37.79 -18.23
C PRO A 42 1.31 38.40 -19.60
N GLN A 43 2.37 37.94 -20.25
CA GLN A 43 2.59 38.08 -21.69
C GLN A 43 2.55 36.68 -22.32
N GLY A 44 1.54 36.45 -23.16
CA GLY A 44 1.35 35.21 -23.92
C GLY A 44 2.37 35.08 -25.07
N ASP A 45 2.79 33.85 -25.37
CA ASP A 45 2.08 32.98 -26.30
C ASP A 45 2.65 31.55 -26.29
N ALA A 46 1.71 30.61 -26.47
CA ALA A 46 1.82 29.29 -27.12
C ALA A 46 2.67 28.18 -26.49
N ASP A 47 1.94 27.24 -25.85
CA ASP A 47 2.12 25.77 -25.83
C ASP A 47 2.05 25.15 -24.42
N ALA A 48 0.98 25.46 -23.70
CA ALA A 48 0.45 24.60 -22.64
C ALA A 48 -1.05 24.43 -22.89
N GLU A 49 -1.42 23.43 -23.68
CA GLU A 49 -2.75 22.85 -23.53
C GLU A 49 -2.78 22.23 -22.13
N SER A 50 -3.29 22.98 -21.15
CA SER A 50 -4.01 22.37 -20.03
C SER A 50 -5.13 21.57 -20.68
N SER A 51 -4.92 20.27 -20.86
CA SER A 51 -5.99 19.38 -21.28
C SER A 51 -7.07 19.49 -20.21
N ALA A 52 -8.24 20.02 -20.57
CA ALA A 52 -9.37 20.01 -19.66
C ALA A 52 -9.64 18.56 -19.25
N LYS A 53 -9.73 18.29 -17.94
CA LYS A 53 -10.12 16.98 -17.40
C LYS A 53 -11.33 16.46 -18.17
N SER A 54 -11.35 15.15 -18.47
CA SER A 54 -12.50 14.55 -19.16
C SER A 54 -13.78 14.71 -18.32
N GLU A 55 -14.96 14.64 -18.94
CA GLU A 55 -16.23 14.69 -18.19
C GLU A 55 -16.32 13.56 -17.16
N ASP A 56 -15.83 12.37 -17.51
CA ASP A 56 -15.74 11.23 -16.59
C ASP A 56 -14.83 11.54 -15.40
N GLU A 57 -13.66 12.14 -15.63
CA GLU A 57 -12.77 12.54 -14.54
C GLU A 57 -13.38 13.62 -13.64
N GLN A 58 -14.07 14.61 -14.22
CA GLN A 58 -14.77 15.62 -13.43
C GLN A 58 -15.89 15.01 -12.57
N ASN A 59 -16.60 14.01 -13.10
CA ASN A 59 -17.62 13.27 -12.36
C ASN A 59 -17.01 12.40 -11.25
N LEU A 60 -15.84 11.78 -11.50
CA LEU A 60 -15.10 11.09 -10.46
C LEU A 60 -14.74 12.05 -9.33
N ASP A 61 -14.17 13.22 -9.63
CA ASP A 61 -13.73 14.18 -8.61
C ASP A 61 -14.90 14.77 -7.80
N SER A 62 -15.99 15.14 -8.47
CA SER A 62 -17.08 15.89 -7.83
C SER A 62 -18.19 15.03 -7.23
N THR A 63 -18.35 13.80 -7.74
CA THR A 63 -19.48 12.92 -7.38
C THR A 63 -19.03 11.68 -6.63
N ILE A 64 -17.95 11.02 -7.06
CA ILE A 64 -17.53 9.73 -6.47
C ILE A 64 -16.50 9.95 -5.37
N PHE A 65 -15.41 10.64 -5.70
CA PHE A 65 -14.29 10.93 -4.81
C PHE A 65 -14.28 12.40 -4.37
N ALA A 66 -15.43 12.91 -3.93
CA ALA A 66 -15.51 14.26 -3.41
C ALA A 66 -14.74 14.38 -2.08
N GLU A 67 -13.69 15.18 -2.05
CA GLU A 67 -12.81 15.35 -0.88
C GLU A 67 -13.35 16.38 0.14
N ASP A 68 -14.36 17.17 -0.24
CA ASP A 68 -14.92 18.26 0.58
C ASP A 68 -16.14 17.84 1.42
N LYS A 69 -16.59 16.59 1.28
CA LYS A 69 -17.76 16.04 2.00
C LYS A 69 -17.67 14.52 2.10
N VAL A 70 -18.30 13.96 3.12
CA VAL A 70 -18.53 12.51 3.20
C VAL A 70 -19.77 12.17 2.36
N VAL A 71 -19.64 11.24 1.39
CA VAL A 71 -20.76 10.86 0.51
C VAL A 71 -21.37 9.51 0.89
N ASP A 72 -22.64 9.31 0.54
CA ASP A 72 -23.34 8.04 0.78
C ASP A 72 -23.04 7.01 -0.31
N VAL A 73 -22.75 5.78 0.11
CA VAL A 73 -22.65 4.60 -0.76
C VAL A 73 -23.67 3.57 -0.28
N LYS A 74 -24.77 3.43 -1.02
CA LYS A 74 -25.90 2.57 -0.65
C LYS A 74 -25.87 1.28 -1.45
N ILE A 75 -25.51 0.19 -0.79
CA ILE A 75 -25.36 -1.14 -1.35
C ILE A 75 -26.61 -1.96 -1.04
N THR A 76 -27.17 -2.63 -2.03
CA THR A 76 -28.32 -3.53 -1.87
C THR A 76 -28.00 -4.87 -2.50
N LEU A 77 -28.14 -5.94 -1.72
CA LEU A 77 -27.89 -7.32 -2.12
C LEU A 77 -28.83 -8.28 -1.35
N ASP A 78 -28.92 -9.52 -1.80
CA ASP A 78 -29.70 -10.53 -1.09
C ASP A 78 -29.16 -10.73 0.34
N ALA A 79 -30.07 -10.83 1.32
CA ALA A 79 -29.69 -10.90 2.72
C ALA A 79 -28.96 -12.21 3.07
N ASP A 80 -29.32 -13.31 2.41
CA ASP A 80 -28.65 -14.59 2.61
C ASP A 80 -27.25 -14.55 1.97
N ASP A 81 -27.09 -13.91 0.80
CA ASP A 81 -25.78 -13.70 0.18
C ASP A 81 -24.88 -12.80 1.03
N PHE A 82 -25.44 -11.75 1.65
CA PHE A 82 -24.70 -10.89 2.57
C PHE A 82 -24.22 -11.66 3.80
N GLN A 83 -25.12 -12.42 4.44
CA GLN A 83 -24.76 -13.24 5.59
C GLN A 83 -23.72 -14.30 5.23
N ASP A 84 -23.88 -14.98 4.10
CA ASP A 84 -22.90 -15.96 3.61
C ASP A 84 -21.53 -15.33 3.35
N MET A 85 -21.49 -14.11 2.80
CA MET A 85 -20.25 -13.35 2.63
C MET A 85 -19.57 -13.04 3.97
N LEU A 86 -20.32 -12.74 5.03
CA LEU A 86 -19.75 -12.50 6.36
C LEU A 86 -19.25 -13.80 7.01
N ASP A 87 -20.09 -14.85 6.98
CA ASP A 87 -19.77 -16.17 7.55
C ASP A 87 -18.55 -16.81 6.87
N ASN A 88 -18.36 -16.53 5.58
CA ASN A 88 -17.28 -17.05 4.75
C ASN A 88 -16.32 -15.96 4.25
N ALA A 89 -16.14 -14.89 5.02
CA ALA A 89 -15.39 -13.69 4.60
C ALA A 89 -13.99 -13.97 4.06
N SER A 90 -13.28 -15.01 4.55
CA SER A 90 -11.95 -15.39 4.07
C SER A 90 -11.93 -15.97 2.66
N ASN A 91 -13.07 -16.45 2.14
CA ASN A 91 -13.16 -16.99 0.79
C ASN A 91 -13.16 -15.89 -0.27
N GLU A 92 -13.41 -14.63 0.11
CA GLU A 92 -13.51 -13.49 -0.80
C GLU A 92 -14.44 -13.77 -2.00
N GLU A 93 -15.54 -14.49 -1.76
CA GLU A 93 -16.49 -14.85 -2.81
C GLU A 93 -17.27 -13.61 -3.27
N MET A 94 -17.36 -13.44 -4.59
CA MET A 94 -18.05 -12.32 -5.20
C MET A 94 -19.56 -12.55 -5.21
N LYS A 95 -20.31 -11.69 -4.52
CA LYS A 95 -21.78 -11.67 -4.52
C LYS A 95 -22.31 -10.62 -5.47
N THR A 96 -23.53 -10.82 -5.99
CA THR A 96 -24.20 -9.83 -6.85
C THR A 96 -24.89 -8.78 -5.99
N ALA A 97 -24.69 -7.50 -6.34
CA ALA A 97 -25.32 -6.38 -5.67
C ALA A 97 -25.75 -5.28 -6.66
N SER A 98 -26.48 -4.31 -6.16
CA SER A 98 -26.61 -2.98 -6.77
C SER A 98 -26.03 -1.94 -5.83
N VAL A 99 -25.54 -0.84 -6.38
CA VAL A 99 -25.04 0.30 -5.61
C VAL A 99 -25.67 1.58 -6.12
N ASP A 100 -26.06 2.46 -5.21
CA ASP A 100 -26.28 3.88 -5.46
C ASP A 100 -25.11 4.62 -4.80
N TYR A 101 -24.19 5.09 -5.64
CA TYR A 101 -22.99 5.82 -5.22
C TYR A 101 -23.25 7.31 -5.39
N ASN A 102 -23.59 7.99 -4.29
CA ASN A 102 -23.91 9.42 -4.28
C ASN A 102 -24.90 9.87 -5.38
N GLY A 103 -25.97 9.10 -5.58
CA GLY A 103 -27.01 9.36 -6.59
C GLY A 103 -26.77 8.69 -7.94
N VAL A 104 -25.63 8.04 -8.15
CA VAL A 104 -25.32 7.27 -9.36
C VAL A 104 -25.61 5.79 -9.10
N ARG A 105 -26.70 5.28 -9.70
CA ARG A 105 -27.12 3.90 -9.56
C ARG A 105 -26.46 2.98 -10.61
N ILE A 106 -25.88 1.88 -10.15
CA ILE A 106 -25.37 0.77 -10.97
C ILE A 106 -25.91 -0.55 -10.43
N ASP A 107 -26.54 -1.34 -11.31
CA ASP A 107 -27.08 -2.66 -10.98
C ASP A 107 -26.17 -3.79 -11.49
N ASN A 108 -26.21 -4.94 -10.82
CA ASN A 108 -25.45 -6.15 -11.13
C ASN A 108 -23.93 -6.00 -11.01
N ILE A 109 -23.51 -5.29 -9.97
CA ILE A 109 -22.09 -5.20 -9.59
C ILE A 109 -21.68 -6.42 -8.76
N GLY A 110 -20.39 -6.71 -8.72
CA GLY A 110 -19.77 -7.59 -7.74
C GLY A 110 -19.47 -6.86 -6.43
N ILE A 111 -19.73 -7.51 -5.30
CA ILE A 111 -19.23 -7.13 -3.99
C ILE A 111 -18.60 -8.33 -3.29
N ARG A 112 -17.50 -8.10 -2.57
CA ARG A 112 -16.90 -9.07 -1.67
C ARG A 112 -16.15 -8.39 -0.53
N THR A 113 -15.92 -9.11 0.56
CA THR A 113 -14.88 -8.76 1.53
C THR A 113 -13.52 -8.73 0.85
N LYS A 114 -12.58 -7.94 1.40
CA LYS A 114 -11.20 -7.86 0.90
C LYS A 114 -10.20 -7.62 2.02
N GLY A 115 -8.93 -7.85 1.68
CA GLY A 115 -7.78 -7.46 2.50
C GLY A 115 -6.89 -8.66 2.80
N ASN A 116 -5.75 -8.41 3.41
CA ASN A 116 -4.88 -9.45 3.96
C ASN A 116 -4.95 -9.39 5.49
N LEU A 117 -4.17 -8.51 6.10
CA LEU A 117 -4.15 -8.36 7.56
C LEU A 117 -5.51 -7.92 8.11
N SER A 118 -6.11 -6.88 7.53
CA SER A 118 -7.41 -6.36 7.98
C SER A 118 -8.52 -7.41 7.89
N LEU A 119 -8.57 -8.21 6.83
CA LEU A 119 -9.53 -9.32 6.69
C LEU A 119 -9.31 -10.39 7.75
N ARG A 120 -8.08 -10.91 7.87
CA ARG A 120 -7.73 -11.97 8.83
C ARG A 120 -7.99 -11.53 10.27
N SER A 121 -7.72 -10.26 10.58
CA SER A 121 -7.97 -9.68 11.89
C SER A 121 -9.46 -9.66 12.22
N VAL A 122 -10.31 -9.16 11.32
CA VAL A 122 -11.77 -9.13 11.56
C VAL A 122 -12.34 -10.56 11.65
N VAL A 123 -11.91 -11.49 10.80
CA VAL A 123 -12.32 -12.91 10.90
C VAL A 123 -11.98 -13.52 12.28
N SER A 124 -10.91 -13.06 12.92
CA SER A 124 -10.51 -13.52 14.25
C SER A 124 -11.19 -12.78 15.41
N MET A 125 -11.90 -11.68 15.13
CA MET A 125 -12.63 -10.89 16.12
C MET A 125 -14.05 -11.46 16.28
N PRO A 126 -14.42 -11.96 17.45
CA PRO A 126 -15.76 -12.54 17.66
C PRO A 126 -16.89 -11.49 17.67
N ASP A 127 -16.53 -10.21 17.77
CA ASP A 127 -17.41 -9.07 18.00
C ASP A 127 -17.28 -7.98 16.94
N SER A 128 -16.63 -8.27 15.81
CA SER A 128 -16.51 -7.33 14.69
C SER A 128 -16.83 -8.00 13.37
N ASP A 129 -17.76 -7.39 12.64
CA ASP A 129 -17.99 -7.70 11.23
C ASP A 129 -17.46 -6.59 10.33
N ARG A 130 -16.64 -5.64 10.82
CA ARG A 130 -16.22 -4.44 10.08
C ARG A 130 -15.20 -4.75 8.97
N TYR A 131 -15.61 -5.49 7.96
CA TYR A 131 -14.75 -5.85 6.83
C TYR A 131 -14.53 -4.65 5.90
N SER A 132 -13.38 -4.64 5.21
CA SER A 132 -13.24 -3.86 3.98
C SER A 132 -14.00 -4.55 2.85
N PHE A 133 -14.54 -3.77 1.91
CA PHE A 133 -15.22 -4.30 0.74
C PHE A 133 -14.54 -3.89 -0.56
N LYS A 134 -14.74 -4.70 -1.60
CA LYS A 134 -14.42 -4.37 -2.98
C LYS A 134 -15.71 -4.34 -3.79
N LEU A 135 -15.93 -3.24 -4.50
CA LEU A 135 -16.97 -3.13 -5.52
C LEU A 135 -16.33 -3.36 -6.89
N SER A 136 -16.93 -4.24 -7.70
CA SER A 136 -16.49 -4.61 -9.05
C SER A 136 -17.62 -4.34 -10.03
N PHE A 137 -17.53 -3.27 -10.81
CA PHE A 137 -18.59 -2.86 -11.73
C PHE A 137 -18.65 -3.72 -12.99
N ASP A 138 -17.56 -4.36 -13.38
CA ASP A 138 -17.47 -5.16 -14.61
C ASP A 138 -17.56 -6.68 -14.36
N GLU A 139 -17.91 -7.10 -13.14
CA GLU A 139 -17.90 -8.51 -12.74
C GLU A 139 -18.87 -9.38 -13.54
N PHE A 140 -20.13 -8.98 -13.57
CA PHE A 140 -21.21 -9.76 -14.18
C PHE A 140 -21.64 -9.17 -15.53
N ILE A 141 -21.33 -7.91 -15.78
CA ILE A 141 -21.60 -7.21 -17.05
C ILE A 141 -20.29 -6.66 -17.57
N SER A 142 -19.74 -7.31 -18.61
CA SER A 142 -18.47 -6.87 -19.20
C SER A 142 -18.55 -5.42 -19.69
N SER A 143 -17.52 -4.63 -19.38
CA SER A 143 -17.39 -3.20 -19.72
C SER A 143 -18.32 -2.24 -18.98
N GLN A 144 -19.17 -2.72 -18.05
CA GLN A 144 -19.82 -1.82 -17.11
C GLN A 144 -18.77 -1.17 -16.21
N ASN A 145 -18.88 0.14 -16.01
CA ASN A 145 -17.92 0.94 -15.26
C ASN A 145 -18.66 2.11 -14.58
N LEU A 146 -17.98 2.75 -13.65
CA LEU A 146 -18.41 3.99 -13.02
C LEU A 146 -17.48 5.10 -13.50
N PHE A 147 -17.89 5.88 -14.50
CA PHE A 147 -17.07 6.97 -15.09
C PHE A 147 -15.64 6.50 -15.46
N GLY A 148 -15.55 5.35 -16.15
CA GLY A 148 -14.29 4.76 -16.61
C GLY A 148 -13.61 3.81 -15.62
N ILE A 149 -13.85 3.92 -14.30
CA ILE A 149 -13.25 3.00 -13.33
C ILE A 149 -14.05 1.70 -13.21
N SER A 150 -13.36 0.58 -13.07
CA SER A 150 -14.00 -0.75 -12.94
C SER A 150 -14.20 -1.18 -11.50
N LYS A 151 -13.39 -0.67 -10.55
CA LYS A 151 -13.38 -1.14 -9.15
C LYS A 151 -13.12 -0.01 -8.17
N ILE A 152 -13.77 -0.11 -7.01
CA ILE A 152 -13.51 0.73 -5.82
C ILE A 152 -13.23 -0.18 -4.63
N ASN A 153 -12.25 0.21 -3.82
CA ASN A 153 -11.95 -0.39 -2.54
C ASN A 153 -12.57 0.48 -1.43
N LEU A 154 -13.38 -0.12 -0.58
CA LEU A 154 -13.93 0.52 0.61
C LEU A 154 -13.12 0.03 1.81
N ASN A 155 -12.14 0.82 2.22
CA ASN A 155 -11.20 0.51 3.30
C ASN A 155 -11.83 0.81 4.66
N ASN A 156 -11.77 -0.17 5.57
CA ASN A 156 -12.35 -0.11 6.91
C ASN A 156 -11.49 0.67 7.94
N ASN A 157 -10.40 1.29 7.49
CA ASN A 157 -9.41 2.01 8.32
C ASN A 157 -8.80 1.16 9.43
N TYR A 158 -8.65 -0.15 9.20
CA TYR A 158 -7.99 -1.04 10.15
C TYR A 158 -6.57 -0.54 10.48
N SER A 159 -6.18 -0.60 11.75
CA SER A 159 -4.92 -0.09 12.30
C SER A 159 -4.71 1.43 12.22
N ASP A 160 -5.71 2.20 11.79
CA ASP A 160 -5.69 3.67 11.80
C ASP A 160 -6.83 4.25 12.65
N ALA A 161 -6.54 4.49 13.92
CA ALA A 161 -7.48 5.14 14.83
C ALA A 161 -7.78 6.59 14.46
N SER A 162 -6.93 7.26 13.68
CA SER A 162 -7.22 8.61 13.18
C SER A 162 -8.11 8.60 11.94
N SER A 163 -8.19 7.47 11.21
CA SER A 163 -8.82 7.38 9.89
C SER A 163 -8.25 8.36 8.84
N MET A 164 -7.10 9.00 9.09
CA MET A 164 -6.55 10.09 8.27
C MET A 164 -5.22 9.75 7.59
N ARG A 165 -4.51 8.69 8.00
CA ARG A 165 -3.15 8.42 7.53
C ARG A 165 -3.09 8.18 6.03
N GLU A 166 -3.94 7.29 5.53
CA GLU A 166 -3.97 6.94 4.11
C GLU A 166 -4.38 8.14 3.25
N PHE A 167 -5.41 8.89 3.68
CA PHE A 167 -5.88 10.10 3.01
C PHE A 167 -4.77 11.15 2.91
N LEU A 168 -4.16 11.54 4.04
CA LEU A 168 -3.11 12.56 4.06
C LEU A 168 -1.87 12.13 3.29
N THR A 169 -1.55 10.83 3.28
CA THR A 169 -0.38 10.34 2.54
C THR A 169 -0.62 10.36 1.03
N TYR A 170 -1.85 10.07 0.56
CA TYR A 170 -2.18 10.25 -0.85
C TYR A 170 -2.22 11.73 -1.26
N GLU A 171 -2.75 12.64 -0.43
CA GLU A 171 -2.64 14.09 -0.71
C GLU A 171 -1.18 14.55 -0.80
N LEU A 172 -0.32 14.06 0.09
CA LEU A 172 1.11 14.39 0.04
C LEU A 172 1.75 13.85 -1.24
N ALA A 173 1.49 12.59 -1.59
CA ALA A 173 2.00 11.98 -2.81
C ALA A 173 1.56 12.74 -4.07
N GLU A 174 0.30 13.15 -4.15
CA GLU A 174 -0.19 13.98 -5.27
C GLU A 174 0.57 15.31 -5.37
N LYS A 175 0.78 15.98 -4.23
CA LYS A 175 1.52 17.25 -4.18
C LYS A 175 3.00 17.10 -4.55
N MET A 176 3.58 15.93 -4.33
CA MET A 176 4.92 15.57 -4.81
C MET A 176 4.95 15.26 -6.32
N GLY A 177 3.78 15.21 -6.97
CA GLY A 177 3.63 14.86 -8.38
C GLY A 177 3.63 13.37 -8.65
N LEU A 178 3.40 12.53 -7.63
CA LEU A 178 3.24 11.09 -7.82
C LEU A 178 1.83 10.76 -8.33
N PRO A 179 1.68 9.70 -9.15
CA PRO A 179 0.36 9.25 -9.57
C PRO A 179 -0.38 8.59 -8.39
N VAL A 180 -1.51 9.14 -7.96
CA VAL A 180 -2.27 8.64 -6.79
C VAL A 180 -3.69 8.18 -7.15
N PRO A 181 -4.20 7.11 -6.52
CA PRO A 181 -5.59 6.71 -6.70
C PRO A 181 -6.49 7.81 -6.15
N LYS A 182 -7.61 8.07 -6.82
CA LYS A 182 -8.62 8.95 -6.22
C LYS A 182 -9.15 8.33 -4.93
N HIS A 183 -9.43 9.17 -3.96
CA HIS A 183 -9.85 8.72 -2.64
C HIS A 183 -10.74 9.75 -1.95
N SER A 184 -11.68 9.28 -1.13
CA SER A 184 -12.58 10.14 -0.36
C SER A 184 -13.23 9.37 0.79
N TYR A 185 -13.77 10.10 1.77
CA TYR A 185 -14.55 9.50 2.84
C TYR A 185 -15.98 9.20 2.39
N VAL A 186 -16.49 8.04 2.81
CA VAL A 186 -17.85 7.61 2.50
C VAL A 186 -18.57 7.02 3.71
N ASN A 187 -19.88 7.20 3.75
CA ASN A 187 -20.77 6.44 4.61
C ASN A 187 -21.38 5.28 3.83
N ILE A 188 -21.10 4.06 4.27
CA ILE A 188 -21.67 2.85 3.65
C ILE A 188 -23.02 2.56 4.29
N TYR A 189 -23.99 2.21 3.46
CA TYR A 189 -25.26 1.62 3.86
C TYR A 189 -25.42 0.27 3.17
N ILE A 190 -25.76 -0.77 3.92
CA ILE A 190 -26.04 -2.11 3.38
C ILE A 190 -27.49 -2.45 3.67
N ASN A 191 -28.27 -2.74 2.63
CA ASN A 191 -29.69 -3.06 2.73
C ASN A 191 -30.53 -2.02 3.50
N GLY A 192 -30.14 -0.75 3.38
CA GLY A 192 -30.83 0.39 3.99
C GLY A 192 -30.35 0.74 5.40
N GLU A 193 -29.49 -0.07 6.01
CA GLU A 193 -28.92 0.19 7.32
C GLU A 193 -27.51 0.80 7.20
N ARG A 194 -27.20 1.80 8.02
CA ARG A 194 -25.85 2.38 8.04
C ARG A 194 -24.87 1.35 8.57
N TYR A 195 -23.80 1.12 7.82
CA TYR A 195 -22.79 0.13 8.14
C TYR A 195 -21.53 0.75 8.76
N GLY A 196 -21.08 1.91 8.27
CA GLY A 196 -19.96 2.64 8.86
C GLY A 196 -19.34 3.69 7.95
N THR A 197 -18.36 4.41 8.48
CA THR A 197 -17.58 5.46 7.80
C THR A 197 -16.25 4.88 7.32
N TYR A 198 -15.99 4.95 6.02
CA TYR A 198 -14.90 4.26 5.34
C TYR A 198 -14.09 5.23 4.49
N LEU A 199 -12.87 4.85 4.12
CA LEU A 199 -12.13 5.50 3.04
C LEU A 199 -12.37 4.73 1.74
N ALA A 200 -12.98 5.36 0.74
CA ALA A 200 -13.07 4.82 -0.60
C ALA A 200 -11.78 5.14 -1.37
N VAL A 201 -11.19 4.15 -2.03
CA VAL A 201 -9.95 4.29 -2.82
C VAL A 201 -10.16 3.64 -4.19
N GLU A 202 -9.88 4.39 -5.26
CA GLU A 202 -9.86 3.91 -6.63
C GLU A 202 -8.91 2.71 -6.74
N GLN A 203 -9.37 1.61 -7.34
CA GLN A 203 -8.48 0.51 -7.67
C GLN A 203 -7.58 0.93 -8.85
N ILE A 204 -6.26 0.80 -8.71
CA ILE A 204 -5.33 1.00 -9.82
C ILE A 204 -5.73 0.08 -10.98
N GLY A 205 -6.03 0.70 -12.12
CA GLY A 205 -6.56 0.09 -13.33
C GLY A 205 -6.50 1.05 -14.51
N SER A 206 -7.17 0.73 -15.62
CA SER A 206 -6.99 1.46 -16.88
C SER A 206 -7.27 2.97 -16.81
N ALA A 207 -8.37 3.38 -16.16
CA ALA A 207 -8.71 4.80 -16.03
C ALA A 207 -7.71 5.59 -15.17
N TYR A 208 -7.18 4.98 -14.11
CA TYR A 208 -6.07 5.55 -13.35
C TYR A 208 -4.84 5.71 -14.23
N LEU A 209 -4.46 4.67 -14.99
CA LEU A 209 -3.24 4.69 -15.80
C LEU A 209 -3.35 5.72 -16.95
N GLU A 210 -4.50 5.82 -17.59
CA GLU A 210 -4.76 6.81 -18.66
C GLU A 210 -4.78 8.25 -18.16
N ARG A 211 -4.91 8.48 -16.85
CA ARG A 211 -4.84 9.82 -16.25
C ARG A 211 -3.40 10.33 -16.14
N TYR A 212 -2.45 9.42 -15.90
CA TYR A 212 -1.07 9.78 -15.56
C TYR A 212 -0.05 9.37 -16.63
N PHE A 213 -0.38 8.43 -17.51
CA PHE A 213 0.53 7.85 -18.49
C PHE A 213 -0.05 7.92 -19.91
N ASP A 214 0.80 7.75 -20.94
CA ASP A 214 0.36 7.84 -22.35
C ASP A 214 -0.83 6.93 -22.71
N ASN A 215 -0.99 5.80 -22.01
CA ASN A 215 -2.06 4.83 -22.16
C ASN A 215 -2.01 3.80 -21.02
N SER A 216 -2.98 2.88 -20.96
CA SER A 216 -3.10 1.80 -19.98
C SER A 216 -2.61 0.42 -20.48
N THR A 217 -1.87 0.35 -21.60
CA THR A 217 -1.55 -0.93 -22.27
C THR A 217 -0.29 -1.63 -21.75
N GLY A 218 0.54 -0.90 -21.00
CA GLY A 218 1.74 -1.41 -20.34
C GLY A 218 1.49 -2.50 -19.30
N ALA A 219 2.56 -3.16 -18.87
CA ALA A 219 2.49 -4.20 -17.85
C ALA A 219 2.32 -3.59 -16.45
N LEU A 220 1.35 -4.08 -15.69
CA LEU A 220 1.08 -3.65 -14.32
C LEU A 220 1.32 -4.83 -13.37
N TYR A 221 2.17 -4.63 -12.37
CA TYR A 221 2.46 -5.61 -11.32
C TYR A 221 2.13 -5.02 -9.97
N LYS A 222 1.66 -5.86 -9.04
CA LYS A 222 1.50 -5.50 -7.63
C LYS A 222 2.47 -6.33 -6.80
N ALA A 223 3.22 -5.69 -5.92
CA ALA A 223 4.02 -6.42 -4.94
C ALA A 223 3.11 -6.98 -3.83
N GLU A 224 3.21 -8.29 -3.61
CA GLU A 224 2.50 -9.01 -2.56
C GLU A 224 3.49 -9.47 -1.48
N MET A 225 3.03 -9.58 -0.23
CA MET A 225 3.82 -10.02 0.93
C MET A 225 4.51 -11.39 0.75
N THR A 226 3.91 -12.26 -0.07
CA THR A 226 4.32 -13.65 -0.23
C THR A 226 4.88 -13.90 -1.61
N GLY A 227 5.93 -14.71 -1.69
CA GLY A 227 6.65 -15.00 -2.93
C GLY A 227 8.07 -14.45 -2.87
N ASN A 228 8.76 -14.49 -4.01
CA ASN A 228 10.12 -13.97 -4.14
C ASN A 228 10.14 -12.72 -5.05
N GLY A 229 11.14 -11.86 -4.88
CA GLY A 229 11.39 -10.73 -5.77
C GLY A 229 10.62 -9.44 -5.45
N GLY A 230 9.86 -9.37 -4.35
CA GLY A 230 9.19 -8.15 -3.90
C GLY A 230 10.15 -7.05 -3.42
N ASP A 231 11.41 -7.41 -3.14
CA ASP A 231 12.51 -6.48 -2.88
C ASP A 231 13.26 -6.04 -4.14
N LEU A 232 12.91 -6.58 -5.32
CA LEU A 232 13.55 -6.29 -6.61
C LEU A 232 15.02 -6.70 -6.68
N GLN A 233 15.46 -7.66 -5.86
CA GLN A 233 16.78 -8.28 -6.04
C GLN A 233 16.82 -9.15 -7.29
N TRP A 234 17.95 -9.15 -7.99
CA TRP A 234 18.17 -10.07 -9.10
C TRP A 234 18.16 -11.53 -8.63
N ILE A 235 17.27 -12.34 -9.19
CA ILE A 235 17.18 -13.78 -8.94
C ILE A 235 17.67 -14.54 -10.18
N SER A 236 17.05 -14.28 -11.32
CA SER A 236 17.34 -14.93 -12.60
C SER A 236 16.75 -14.14 -13.77
N ASP A 237 17.00 -14.62 -14.99
CA ASP A 237 16.37 -14.13 -16.23
C ASP A 237 14.96 -14.71 -16.48
N ASN A 238 14.41 -15.47 -15.53
CA ASN A 238 13.07 -16.05 -15.61
C ASN A 238 12.07 -15.22 -14.79
N ALA A 239 11.11 -14.58 -15.47
CA ALA A 239 10.09 -13.75 -14.84
C ALA A 239 9.26 -14.48 -13.76
N ASP A 240 9.02 -15.79 -13.92
CA ASP A 240 8.25 -16.60 -12.97
C ASP A 240 8.93 -16.72 -11.58
N ASP A 241 10.24 -16.49 -11.51
CA ASP A 241 10.97 -16.54 -10.24
C ASP A 241 10.63 -15.33 -9.34
N TYR A 242 10.09 -14.25 -9.92
CA TYR A 242 9.64 -13.03 -9.24
C TYR A 242 8.17 -13.12 -8.79
N SER A 243 7.79 -14.26 -8.21
CA SER A 243 6.41 -14.62 -7.84
C SER A 243 5.69 -13.66 -6.88
N ALA A 244 6.40 -12.78 -6.16
CA ALA A 244 5.77 -11.74 -5.34
C ALA A 244 5.25 -10.56 -6.17
N LEU A 245 5.68 -10.40 -7.43
CA LEU A 245 5.22 -9.36 -8.34
C LEU A 245 4.05 -9.87 -9.17
N ALA A 246 2.86 -9.85 -8.57
CA ALA A 246 1.64 -10.35 -9.18
C ALA A 246 1.19 -9.46 -10.34
N LYS A 247 1.30 -9.96 -11.58
CA LYS A 247 0.81 -9.27 -12.78
C LYS A 247 -0.70 -9.06 -12.75
N LYS A 248 -1.15 -7.83 -12.96
CA LYS A 248 -2.57 -7.42 -12.98
C LYS A 248 -3.06 -7.05 -14.38
N SER A 249 -2.15 -6.79 -15.32
CA SER A 249 -2.44 -6.59 -16.75
C SER A 249 -2.56 -7.94 -17.50
N LYS A 250 -3.27 -7.98 -18.64
CA LYS A 250 -3.52 -9.20 -19.44
C LYS A 250 -2.39 -9.61 -20.42
N GLY A 251 -1.31 -8.84 -20.51
CA GLY A 251 -0.19 -9.12 -21.42
C GLY A 251 0.73 -10.26 -20.92
N ASN A 252 1.54 -10.85 -21.81
CA ASN A 252 2.40 -12.00 -21.50
C ASN A 252 3.91 -11.73 -21.65
N ASP A 253 4.30 -10.51 -22.00
CA ASP A 253 5.72 -10.16 -22.04
C ASP A 253 6.12 -9.59 -20.67
N ASP A 254 7.02 -10.29 -20.00
CA ASP A 254 7.62 -9.90 -18.72
C ASP A 254 9.13 -9.64 -18.89
N THR A 255 9.62 -9.58 -20.14
CA THR A 255 11.03 -9.30 -20.43
C THR A 255 11.43 -7.93 -19.92
N ALA A 256 10.53 -6.94 -20.01
CA ALA A 256 10.79 -5.59 -19.48
C ALA A 256 11.01 -5.61 -17.96
N LEU A 257 10.25 -6.41 -17.21
CA LEU A 257 10.43 -6.56 -15.77
C LEU A 257 11.81 -7.13 -15.45
N VAL A 258 12.18 -8.23 -16.11
CA VAL A 258 13.49 -8.87 -15.93
C VAL A 258 14.62 -7.91 -16.30
N ASN A 259 14.50 -7.18 -17.42
CA ASN A 259 15.48 -6.18 -17.85
C ASN A 259 15.62 -5.04 -16.83
N MET A 260 14.51 -4.55 -16.28
CA MET A 260 14.54 -3.51 -15.25
C MET A 260 15.27 -3.99 -13.99
N ILE A 261 14.98 -5.21 -13.53
CA ILE A 261 15.64 -5.79 -12.36
C ILE A 261 17.13 -6.05 -12.64
N ASP A 262 17.48 -6.56 -13.83
CA ASP A 262 18.88 -6.77 -14.22
C ASP A 262 19.66 -5.45 -14.24
N GLU A 263 19.15 -4.43 -14.94
CA GLU A 263 19.81 -3.12 -15.04
C GLU A 263 19.92 -2.44 -13.67
N LEU A 264 18.88 -2.54 -12.83
CA LEU A 264 18.90 -2.02 -11.46
C LEU A 264 20.00 -2.69 -10.61
N ASN A 265 20.17 -4.01 -10.70
CA ASN A 265 21.09 -4.75 -9.84
C ASN A 265 22.53 -4.79 -10.38
N ASN A 266 22.68 -4.97 -11.69
CA ASN A 266 23.93 -5.30 -12.37
C ASN A 266 24.40 -4.22 -13.37
N GLY A 267 23.52 -3.27 -13.69
CA GLY A 267 23.79 -2.18 -14.63
C GLY A 267 24.13 -0.85 -13.95
N SER A 268 23.93 0.23 -14.70
CA SER A 268 24.23 1.61 -14.29
C SER A 268 23.38 2.68 -15.02
N ASP A 269 22.68 2.30 -16.08
CA ASP A 269 21.81 3.17 -16.89
C ASP A 269 20.36 3.09 -16.38
N TYR A 270 20.15 3.52 -15.13
CA TYR A 270 18.86 3.35 -14.45
C TYR A 270 17.70 4.07 -15.14
N GLU A 271 17.94 5.23 -15.76
CA GLU A 271 16.93 6.00 -16.48
C GLU A 271 16.40 5.27 -17.74
N SER A 272 17.15 4.29 -18.25
CA SER A 272 16.69 3.46 -19.38
C SER A 272 15.56 2.50 -19.00
N VAL A 273 15.38 2.23 -17.70
CA VAL A 273 14.42 1.24 -17.18
C VAL A 273 13.51 1.77 -16.06
N LEU A 274 13.80 2.94 -15.48
CA LEU A 274 13.04 3.54 -14.38
C LEU A 274 12.80 5.02 -14.63
N ASP A 275 11.61 5.50 -14.25
CA ASP A 275 11.42 6.93 -13.97
C ASP A 275 12.10 7.24 -12.63
N VAL A 276 13.39 7.60 -12.70
CA VAL A 276 14.20 7.83 -11.51
C VAL A 276 13.63 8.94 -10.64
N GLU A 277 13.10 10.02 -11.22
CA GLU A 277 12.55 11.12 -10.43
C GLU A 277 11.32 10.68 -9.64
N GLU A 278 10.40 9.94 -10.27
CA GLU A 278 9.22 9.37 -9.61
C GLU A 278 9.63 8.39 -8.49
N VAL A 279 10.63 7.55 -8.73
CA VAL A 279 11.15 6.61 -7.73
C VAL A 279 11.75 7.34 -6.52
N LEU A 280 12.54 8.39 -6.73
CA LEU A 280 13.11 9.18 -5.63
C LEU A 280 12.00 9.85 -4.80
N LYS A 281 10.95 10.36 -5.45
CA LYS A 281 9.75 10.88 -4.76
C LYS A 281 9.02 9.81 -3.99
N TYR A 282 8.86 8.60 -4.53
CA TYR A 282 8.27 7.47 -3.83
C TYR A 282 9.08 7.08 -2.57
N ILE A 283 10.41 7.04 -2.65
CA ILE A 283 11.28 6.77 -1.50
C ILE A 283 11.11 7.90 -0.46
N ALA A 284 11.18 9.15 -0.90
CA ALA A 284 11.03 10.32 -0.02
C ALA A 284 9.66 10.35 0.68
N LEU A 285 8.58 10.00 -0.02
CA LEU A 285 7.23 9.90 0.55
C LEU A 285 7.22 8.92 1.73
N ASN A 286 7.71 7.70 1.52
CA ASN A 286 7.71 6.68 2.57
C ASN A 286 8.62 7.05 3.75
N VAL A 287 9.74 7.74 3.51
CA VAL A 287 10.62 8.25 4.57
C VAL A 287 9.97 9.41 5.33
N ALA A 288 9.42 10.40 4.61
CA ALA A 288 8.75 11.56 5.18
C ALA A 288 7.55 11.18 6.05
N THR A 289 6.83 10.12 5.69
CA THR A 289 5.71 9.62 6.48
C THR A 289 6.08 8.43 7.38
N GLN A 290 7.35 8.06 7.56
CA GLN A 290 7.75 6.83 8.28
C GLN A 290 6.91 5.58 7.90
N ASN A 291 6.56 5.42 6.63
CA ASN A 291 5.74 4.29 6.20
C ASN A 291 6.62 3.06 5.94
N THR A 292 6.80 2.23 6.96
CA THR A 292 7.51 0.95 6.84
C THR A 292 6.60 -0.22 6.46
N ASP A 293 5.31 0.00 6.16
CA ASP A 293 4.47 -1.00 5.49
C ASP A 293 4.48 -0.77 3.98
N SER A 294 5.68 -0.75 3.43
CA SER A 294 5.97 -0.39 2.05
C SER A 294 7.19 -1.16 1.55
N TYR A 295 7.74 -0.78 0.39
CA TYR A 295 9.00 -1.34 -0.14
C TYR A 295 10.17 -1.24 0.86
N ILE A 296 10.28 -0.13 1.60
CA ILE A 296 11.37 0.08 2.57
C ILE A 296 11.21 -0.77 3.84
N GLY A 297 10.04 -1.37 4.03
CA GLY A 297 9.70 -2.24 5.16
C GLY A 297 10.24 -3.66 5.09
N GLN A 298 9.98 -4.43 6.15
CA GLN A 298 10.30 -5.87 6.20
C GLN A 298 9.54 -6.69 5.14
N ASN A 299 8.27 -6.36 4.90
CA ASN A 299 7.38 -7.13 4.02
C ASN A 299 7.54 -6.80 2.53
N LYS A 300 8.23 -5.71 2.18
CA LYS A 300 8.57 -5.32 0.80
C LYS A 300 7.34 -5.30 -0.13
N GLN A 301 6.25 -4.70 0.32
CA GLN A 301 4.92 -4.77 -0.31
C GLN A 301 4.32 -3.37 -0.48
N ASN A 302 3.03 -3.31 -0.86
CA ASN A 302 2.25 -2.07 -0.91
C ASN A 302 2.80 -1.06 -1.93
N TYR A 303 3.17 -1.57 -3.10
CA TYR A 303 3.45 -0.76 -4.28
C TYR A 303 3.05 -1.51 -5.55
N TYR A 304 2.83 -0.76 -6.62
CA TYR A 304 2.72 -1.32 -7.96
C TYR A 304 3.92 -0.89 -8.80
N LEU A 305 4.21 -1.69 -9.81
CA LEU A 305 5.10 -1.34 -10.90
C LEU A 305 4.28 -1.21 -12.16
N TYR A 306 4.41 -0.08 -12.84
CA TYR A 306 3.81 0.13 -14.15
C TYR A 306 4.87 0.37 -15.21
N GLU A 307 4.87 -0.48 -16.24
CA GLU A 307 5.80 -0.40 -17.36
C GLU A 307 5.20 0.41 -18.49
N GLN A 308 5.98 1.30 -19.08
CA GLN A 308 5.66 1.91 -20.36
C GLN A 308 6.93 2.10 -21.20
N LYS A 309 6.96 1.46 -22.37
CA LYS A 309 8.07 1.54 -23.34
C LYS A 309 9.42 1.12 -22.74
N GLY A 310 9.40 0.15 -21.82
CA GLY A 310 10.56 -0.38 -21.11
C GLY A 310 10.94 0.37 -19.83
N VAL A 311 10.28 1.50 -19.53
CA VAL A 311 10.55 2.32 -18.35
C VAL A 311 9.47 2.06 -17.30
N PHE A 312 9.87 1.89 -16.04
CA PHE A 312 8.98 1.58 -14.93
C PHE A 312 8.79 2.76 -13.98
N SER A 313 7.53 2.93 -13.58
CA SER A 313 7.06 3.80 -12.50
C SER A 313 6.70 2.97 -11.26
N VAL A 314 6.82 3.56 -10.07
CA VAL A 314 6.48 2.93 -8.77
C VAL A 314 5.27 3.64 -8.18
N LEU A 315 4.14 2.96 -8.19
CA LEU A 315 2.85 3.58 -7.83
C LEU A 315 2.54 3.37 -6.34
N PRO A 316 2.25 4.44 -5.58
CA PRO A 316 1.82 4.38 -4.19
C PRO A 316 0.55 3.53 -3.97
N TRP A 317 0.56 2.64 -2.97
CA TRP A 317 -0.60 1.84 -2.58
C TRP A 317 -0.66 1.54 -1.07
N ASP A 318 -1.86 1.54 -0.47
CA ASP A 318 -2.14 1.03 0.89
C ASP A 318 -1.32 1.70 2.01
N TYR A 319 -1.65 2.95 2.33
CA TYR A 319 -0.91 3.82 3.25
C TYR A 319 -1.55 3.97 4.65
N ASN A 320 -2.44 3.06 5.05
CA ASN A 320 -3.08 3.11 6.37
C ASN A 320 -2.06 3.01 7.54
N MET A 321 -0.89 2.43 7.29
CA MET A 321 0.21 2.30 8.26
C MET A 321 1.25 3.41 8.19
N ALA A 322 1.03 4.46 7.39
CA ALA A 322 1.87 5.65 7.37
C ALA A 322 1.85 6.41 8.71
N PHE A 323 2.70 7.41 8.84
CA PHE A 323 2.94 8.19 10.07
C PHE A 323 3.20 7.28 11.28
N GLY A 324 4.12 6.32 11.11
CA GLY A 324 4.60 5.43 12.18
C GLY A 324 3.60 4.36 12.63
N GLY A 325 2.62 4.00 11.79
CA GLY A 325 1.54 3.07 12.11
C GLY A 325 1.96 1.64 12.48
N LEU A 326 3.19 1.22 12.16
CA LEU A 326 3.79 -0.07 12.60
C LEU A 326 4.67 0.06 13.86
N GLY A 327 4.68 1.22 14.50
CA GLY A 327 5.62 1.60 15.55
C GLY A 327 6.66 2.60 15.02
N SER A 328 7.10 3.50 15.91
CA SER A 328 8.09 4.51 15.56
C SER A 328 9.49 3.91 15.58
N SER A 329 10.12 3.84 14.41
CA SER A 329 11.57 3.68 14.27
C SER A 329 12.11 4.94 13.60
N SER A 330 13.09 5.60 14.22
CA SER A 330 13.80 6.70 13.55
C SER A 330 14.45 6.14 12.28
N LEU A 331 14.03 6.65 11.12
CA LEU A 331 14.59 6.25 9.83
C LEU A 331 15.81 7.12 9.52
N LEU A 332 16.90 6.44 9.13
CA LEU A 332 18.06 7.06 8.51
C LEU A 332 17.68 7.41 7.06
N ILE A 333 17.68 8.69 6.69
CA ILE A 333 17.18 9.14 5.38
C ILE A 333 17.97 8.54 4.21
N ASP A 334 19.26 8.22 4.40
CA ASP A 334 20.12 7.61 3.38
C ASP A 334 20.18 6.08 3.48
N GLU A 335 19.69 5.49 4.58
CA GLU A 335 19.52 4.04 4.74
C GLU A 335 18.13 3.68 5.30
N PRO A 336 17.03 4.08 4.63
CA PRO A 336 15.68 4.07 5.20
C PRO A 336 15.04 2.68 5.30
N THR A 337 15.83 1.62 5.27
CA THR A 337 15.35 0.24 5.11
C THR A 337 15.21 -0.46 6.46
N GLN A 338 14.13 -1.21 6.63
CA GLN A 338 14.08 -2.24 7.67
C GLN A 338 14.77 -3.50 7.16
N GLY A 339 15.96 -3.78 7.70
CA GLY A 339 16.90 -4.78 7.17
C GLY A 339 18.00 -4.14 6.33
N ALA A 340 18.95 -4.95 5.87
CA ALA A 340 20.16 -4.46 5.20
C ALA A 340 19.83 -3.64 3.95
N LEU A 341 20.51 -2.51 3.77
CA LEU A 341 20.31 -1.61 2.63
C LEU A 341 20.54 -2.35 1.30
N ALA A 342 21.55 -3.23 1.25
CA ALA A 342 21.87 -4.05 0.08
C ALA A 342 20.73 -4.99 -0.33
N GLU A 343 19.74 -5.23 0.54
CA GLU A 343 18.52 -5.97 0.22
C GLU A 343 17.41 -5.11 -0.39
N ARG A 344 17.67 -3.83 -0.65
CA ARG A 344 16.73 -2.89 -1.28
C ARG A 344 17.43 -2.17 -2.44
N PRO A 345 17.69 -2.86 -3.57
CA PRO A 345 18.43 -2.29 -4.69
C PRO A 345 17.86 -0.98 -5.21
N LEU A 346 16.53 -0.78 -5.17
CA LEU A 346 15.92 0.49 -5.58
C LEU A 346 16.44 1.68 -4.76
N VAL A 347 16.64 1.50 -3.46
CA VAL A 347 17.20 2.53 -2.57
C VAL A 347 18.72 2.55 -2.68
N ALA A 348 19.35 1.37 -2.52
CA ALA A 348 20.81 1.25 -2.44
C ALA A 348 21.52 1.78 -3.69
N LYS A 349 21.00 1.44 -4.88
CA LYS A 349 21.65 1.76 -6.16
C LYS A 349 21.43 3.20 -6.58
N LEU A 350 20.23 3.72 -6.35
CA LEU A 350 19.91 5.10 -6.70
C LEU A 350 20.58 6.09 -5.75
N LEU A 351 20.54 5.85 -4.43
CA LEU A 351 21.17 6.76 -3.46
C LEU A 351 22.70 6.62 -3.38
N GLU A 352 23.30 5.61 -4.03
CA GLU A 352 24.74 5.54 -4.28
C GLU A 352 25.20 6.55 -5.35
N GLN A 353 24.30 6.99 -6.24
CA GLN A 353 24.60 8.04 -7.22
C GLN A 353 24.45 9.42 -6.57
N GLU A 354 25.55 10.17 -6.48
CA GLU A 354 25.57 11.49 -5.81
C GLU A 354 24.49 12.45 -6.37
N GLU A 355 24.32 12.50 -7.69
CA GLU A 355 23.31 13.37 -8.32
C GLU A 355 21.87 13.00 -7.90
N TYR A 356 21.56 11.70 -7.79
CA TYR A 356 20.24 11.24 -7.39
C TYR A 356 20.01 11.46 -5.91
N LYS A 357 21.06 11.27 -5.09
CA LYS A 357 21.02 11.57 -3.66
C LYS A 357 20.78 13.05 -3.39
N GLU A 358 21.44 13.95 -4.12
CA GLU A 358 21.18 15.41 -4.04
C GLU A 358 19.72 15.75 -4.41
N LYS A 359 19.18 15.16 -5.49
CA LYS A 359 17.77 15.33 -5.87
C LYS A 359 16.82 14.82 -4.78
N TYR A 360 17.11 13.65 -4.22
CA TYR A 360 16.35 13.05 -3.14
C TYR A 360 16.33 13.91 -1.87
N HIS A 361 17.47 14.46 -1.47
CA HIS A 361 17.56 15.39 -0.34
C HIS A 361 16.77 16.67 -0.59
N ALA A 362 16.81 17.21 -1.81
CA ALA A 362 15.99 18.36 -2.18
C ALA A 362 14.48 18.06 -2.09
N ILE A 363 14.04 16.87 -2.55
CA ILE A 363 12.65 16.42 -2.42
C ILE A 363 12.24 16.31 -0.95
N LEU A 364 13.08 15.72 -0.09
CA LEU A 364 12.83 15.64 1.35
C LEU A 364 12.71 17.03 1.99
N GLN A 365 13.64 17.93 1.66
CA GLN A 365 13.63 19.31 2.18
C GLN A 365 12.34 20.04 1.79
N GLU A 366 11.94 19.98 0.51
CA GLU A 366 10.68 20.59 0.05
C GLU A 366 9.47 19.96 0.76
N THR A 367 9.47 18.63 0.93
CA THR A 367 8.40 17.91 1.60
C THR A 367 8.18 18.41 3.03
N ILE A 368 9.26 18.57 3.81
CA ILE A 368 9.18 19.03 5.20
C ILE A 368 8.92 20.53 5.34
N ASP A 369 9.39 21.34 4.39
CA ASP A 369 9.23 22.81 4.45
C ASP A 369 7.86 23.28 3.96
N VAL A 370 7.22 22.54 3.05
CA VAL A 370 5.98 22.96 2.39
C VAL A 370 4.79 22.18 2.89
N PHE A 371 4.83 20.85 2.84
CA PHE A 371 3.62 20.04 3.05
C PHE A 371 3.49 19.54 4.49
N LEU A 372 4.61 19.14 5.10
CA LEU A 372 4.64 18.64 6.47
C LEU A 372 5.01 19.73 7.49
N GLN A 373 5.16 20.98 7.05
CA GLN A 373 5.34 22.11 7.96
C GLN A 373 4.19 22.15 8.97
N GLU A 374 4.55 22.35 10.24
CA GLU A 374 3.66 22.15 11.38
C GLU A 374 2.29 22.83 11.24
N ASP A 375 2.26 24.13 10.92
CA ASP A 375 1.00 24.87 10.82
C ASP A 375 0.13 24.38 9.66
N ILE A 376 0.76 24.10 8.51
CA ILE A 376 0.07 23.60 7.31
C ILE A 376 -0.52 22.21 7.57
N PHE A 377 0.28 21.29 8.12
CA PHE A 377 -0.16 19.93 8.41
C PHE A 377 -1.25 19.92 9.50
N HIS A 378 -1.07 20.68 10.59
CA HIS A 378 -2.06 20.78 11.66
C HIS A 378 -3.38 21.36 11.19
N ALA A 379 -3.34 22.39 10.34
CA ALA A 379 -4.54 22.96 9.73
C ALA A 379 -5.28 21.91 8.89
N ARG A 380 -4.57 21.15 8.05
CA ARG A 380 -5.19 20.11 7.22
C ARG A 380 -5.78 18.98 8.06
N VAL A 381 -5.08 18.51 9.09
CA VAL A 381 -5.61 17.53 10.05
C VAL A 381 -6.89 18.03 10.72
N GLN A 382 -6.95 19.31 11.08
CA GLN A 382 -8.14 19.91 11.70
C GLN A 382 -9.32 20.02 10.73
N GLU A 383 -9.07 20.30 9.45
CA GLU A 383 -10.09 20.28 8.40
C GLU A 383 -10.67 18.87 8.23
N LEU A 384 -9.83 17.84 8.16
CA LEU A 384 -10.28 16.45 8.08
C LEU A 384 -11.04 16.02 9.33
N TYR A 385 -10.58 16.44 10.52
CA TYR A 385 -11.32 16.21 11.77
C TYR A 385 -12.72 16.79 11.70
N ALA A 386 -12.86 18.04 11.24
CA ALA A 386 -14.16 18.68 11.09
C ALA A 386 -15.04 17.97 10.04
N LEU A 387 -14.42 17.45 8.97
CA LEU A 387 -15.10 16.73 7.91
C LEU A 387 -15.70 15.39 8.38
N ILE A 388 -14.96 14.60 9.16
CA ILE A 388 -15.36 13.20 9.44
C ILE A 388 -15.81 12.94 10.88
N SER A 389 -15.58 13.84 11.84
CA SER A 389 -15.80 13.57 13.27
C SER A 389 -17.22 13.15 13.62
N GLU A 390 -18.24 13.82 13.07
CA GLU A 390 -19.65 13.47 13.29
C GLU A 390 -19.99 12.07 12.73
N ASP A 391 -19.41 11.73 11.58
CA ASP A 391 -19.62 10.44 10.94
C ASP A 391 -18.93 9.31 11.72
N VAL A 392 -17.71 9.54 12.20
CA VAL A 392 -16.96 8.61 13.06
C VAL A 392 -17.66 8.39 14.40
N GLU A 393 -18.15 9.45 15.06
CA GLU A 393 -18.86 9.33 16.35
C GLU A 393 -20.12 8.47 16.24
N LYS A 394 -20.79 8.53 15.09
CA LYS A 394 -22.04 7.80 14.82
C LYS A 394 -21.83 6.46 14.11
N ASP A 395 -20.59 6.03 13.89
CA ASP A 395 -20.29 4.77 13.23
C ASP A 395 -20.69 3.59 14.14
N PRO A 396 -21.65 2.74 13.72
CA PRO A 396 -22.16 1.66 14.57
C PRO A 396 -21.17 0.50 14.72
N ASN A 397 -20.18 0.40 13.85
CA ASN A 397 -19.26 -0.73 13.74
C ASN A 397 -17.79 -0.27 13.85
N ALA A 398 -17.49 0.84 14.53
CA ALA A 398 -16.12 1.37 14.63
C ALA A 398 -15.16 0.40 15.35
N PHE A 399 -13.91 0.34 14.90
CA PHE A 399 -12.84 -0.38 15.63
C PHE A 399 -12.41 0.33 16.91
N TYR A 400 -12.55 1.64 16.94
CA TYR A 400 -12.03 2.52 17.97
C TYR A 400 -13.17 3.36 18.55
N THR A 401 -13.08 3.66 19.83
CA THR A 401 -13.96 4.63 20.46
C THR A 401 -13.70 6.04 19.91
N PHE A 402 -14.69 6.93 20.03
CA PHE A 402 -14.53 8.32 19.60
C PHE A 402 -13.44 9.08 20.40
N ASP A 403 -13.19 8.67 21.66
CA ASP A 403 -12.10 9.23 22.45
C ASP A 403 -10.73 8.78 21.94
N GLU A 404 -10.56 7.52 21.54
CA GLU A 404 -9.34 7.02 20.91
C GLU A 404 -9.08 7.70 19.55
N PHE A 405 -10.14 7.95 18.76
CA PHE A 405 -10.04 8.74 17.53
C PHE A 405 -9.46 10.14 17.80
N LYS A 406 -10.03 10.89 18.75
CA LYS A 406 -9.51 12.22 19.12
C LYS A 406 -8.06 12.17 19.58
N GLN A 407 -7.70 11.19 20.40
CA GLN A 407 -6.32 11.03 20.86
C GLN A 407 -5.37 10.70 19.69
N SER A 408 -5.79 9.84 18.76
CA SER A 408 -4.98 9.48 17.60
C SER A 408 -4.78 10.65 16.64
N VAL A 409 -5.74 11.58 16.54
CA VAL A 409 -5.61 12.81 15.75
C VAL A 409 -4.53 13.74 16.33
N GLU A 410 -4.44 13.85 17.66
CA GLU A 410 -3.35 14.60 18.31
C GLU A 410 -2.00 13.88 18.20
N ALA A 411 -2.00 12.54 18.30
CA ALA A 411 -0.79 11.73 18.13
C ALA A 411 -0.23 11.86 16.71
N LEU A 412 -1.09 11.89 15.68
CA LEU A 412 -0.70 12.07 14.28
C LEU A 412 0.07 13.39 14.06
N LYS A 413 -0.42 14.49 14.66
CA LYS A 413 0.25 15.79 14.65
C LYS A 413 1.64 15.74 15.32
N THR A 414 1.71 15.09 16.47
CA THR A 414 2.98 14.91 17.21
C THR A 414 4.00 14.08 16.42
N THR A 415 3.55 13.00 15.77
CA THR A 415 4.39 12.17 14.90
C THR A 415 4.97 12.98 13.74
N ASN A 416 4.15 13.83 13.10
CA ASN A 416 4.61 14.71 12.04
C ASN A 416 5.72 15.66 12.52
N SER A 417 5.50 16.41 13.60
CA SER A 417 6.51 17.34 14.13
C SER A 417 7.82 16.63 14.47
N THR A 418 7.74 15.44 15.09
CA THR A 418 8.92 14.63 15.43
C THR A 418 9.67 14.21 14.17
N GLN A 419 8.97 13.73 13.14
CA GLN A 419 9.60 13.27 11.92
C GLN A 419 10.24 14.40 11.11
N VAL A 420 9.56 15.55 11.02
CA VAL A 420 10.10 16.75 10.37
C VAL A 420 11.40 17.20 11.05
N GLU A 421 11.44 17.22 12.39
CA GLU A 421 12.65 17.56 13.13
C GLU A 421 13.79 16.57 12.85
N GLN A 422 13.51 15.26 12.88
CA GLN A 422 14.52 14.22 12.61
C GLN A 422 15.06 14.29 11.18
N ILE A 423 14.20 14.52 10.17
CA ILE A 423 14.66 14.68 8.79
C ILE A 423 15.51 15.94 8.65
N SER A 424 15.07 17.07 9.22
CA SER A 424 15.83 18.32 9.17
C SER A 424 17.23 18.17 9.76
N GLN A 425 17.36 17.50 10.92
CA GLN A 425 18.64 17.27 11.58
C GLN A 425 19.55 16.29 10.79
N GLN A 426 18.98 15.40 9.99
CA GLN A 426 19.76 14.52 9.13
C GLN A 426 20.24 15.23 7.87
N LEU A 427 19.36 16.05 7.26
CA LEU A 427 19.69 16.86 6.08
C LEU A 427 20.78 17.90 6.38
N ASP A 428 20.76 18.51 7.57
CA ASP A 428 21.77 19.50 7.98
C ASP A 428 23.04 18.89 8.60
N GLY A 429 23.04 17.56 8.83
CA GLY A 429 24.16 16.80 9.38
C GLY A 429 24.32 16.89 10.91
N THR A 430 23.34 17.41 11.64
CA THR A 430 23.32 17.45 13.12
C THR A 430 23.22 16.04 13.71
N ILE A 431 22.48 15.12 13.07
CA ILE A 431 22.45 13.70 13.40
C ILE A 431 22.77 12.83 12.17
N PRO A 432 23.20 11.57 12.36
CA PRO A 432 23.56 10.71 11.24
C PRO A 432 22.39 10.46 10.29
N SER A 433 22.62 10.61 8.99
CA SER A 433 21.68 10.28 7.91
C SER A 433 21.82 8.84 7.39
N SER A 434 22.94 8.19 7.70
CA SER A 434 23.30 6.84 7.24
C SER A 434 23.97 6.03 8.36
N GLY A 435 24.13 4.73 8.13
CA GLY A 435 24.62 3.76 9.11
C GLY A 435 25.80 2.95 8.58
N ASP A 436 25.79 1.65 8.90
CA ASP A 436 26.80 0.67 8.47
C ASP A 436 26.30 -0.22 7.31
N GLY A 437 25.20 0.16 6.65
CA GLY A 437 24.54 -0.62 5.60
C GLY A 437 23.53 -1.64 6.13
N SER A 438 23.32 -1.74 7.44
CA SER A 438 22.30 -2.61 8.04
C SER A 438 20.89 -2.02 8.04
N GLY A 439 20.73 -0.80 7.51
CA GLY A 439 19.47 -0.06 7.46
C GLY A 439 19.11 0.60 8.80
N SER A 440 17.94 1.24 8.84
CA SER A 440 17.43 2.03 9.97
C SER A 440 17.13 1.24 11.26
N GLY A 441 17.32 -0.08 11.26
CA GLY A 441 17.07 -0.96 12.41
C GLY A 441 18.21 -1.92 12.76
N GLY A 442 19.34 -1.89 12.04
CA GLY A 442 20.46 -2.81 12.27
C GLY A 442 21.64 -2.22 13.07
N GLY A 443 21.66 -0.90 13.25
CA GLY A 443 22.65 -0.22 14.09
C GLY A 443 22.14 -0.06 15.52
N MET A 444 22.74 -0.77 16.47
CA MET A 444 22.71 -0.34 17.87
C MET A 444 23.24 1.09 17.96
N GLY A 445 22.35 2.06 18.16
CA GLY A 445 22.69 3.47 18.25
C GLY A 445 21.51 4.33 18.67
N MET A 446 20.97 4.08 19.87
CA MET A 446 20.18 5.10 20.58
C MET A 446 20.95 6.43 20.59
N PRO A 447 20.34 7.56 20.19
CA PRO A 447 20.93 8.87 20.43
C PRO A 447 20.71 9.22 21.91
N GLY A 448 21.81 9.30 22.67
CA GLY A 448 21.84 10.01 23.96
C GLY A 448 22.01 9.13 25.20
N ASP A 449 23.25 8.85 25.56
CA ASP A 449 23.68 9.18 26.92
C ASP A 449 25.13 9.66 26.88
N GLY A 450 25.31 10.97 27.04
CA GLY A 450 26.61 11.60 27.08
C GLY A 450 27.33 11.25 28.37
N GLY A 451 28.42 10.49 28.29
CA GLY A 451 29.22 10.23 29.47
C GLY A 451 30.47 9.41 29.25
N GLY A 452 31.62 10.10 29.13
CA GLY A 452 32.86 9.57 29.69
C GLY A 452 33.87 9.01 28.68
N ALA A 453 34.89 9.81 28.44
CA ALA A 453 36.17 9.43 27.88
C ALA A 453 36.78 8.17 28.55
N GLY A 454 37.50 7.37 27.75
CA GLY A 454 38.46 6.40 28.28
C GLY A 454 38.80 5.30 27.29
N GLY A 455 39.79 5.55 26.43
CA GLY A 455 40.29 4.52 25.52
C GLY A 455 41.01 3.38 26.22
N ASN A 456 41.09 2.22 25.58
CA ASN A 456 42.35 1.51 25.41
C ASN A 456 42.25 0.48 24.27
N ALA A 457 43.30 0.44 23.47
CA ALA A 457 43.59 -0.62 22.52
C ALA A 457 44.11 -1.87 23.26
N GLY A 458 43.95 -3.07 22.68
CA GLY A 458 44.73 -4.24 23.07
C GLY A 458 44.01 -5.57 22.81
N GLY A 459 44.45 -6.28 21.77
CA GLY A 459 43.88 -7.56 21.34
C GLY A 459 44.26 -8.79 22.19
N GLY A 460 44.01 -9.96 21.63
CA GLY A 460 44.55 -11.23 22.13
C GLY A 460 43.54 -12.36 22.21
N ALA A 461 43.88 -13.46 21.56
CA ALA A 461 43.07 -14.66 21.36
C ALA A 461 42.89 -15.56 22.60
N ALA A 462 41.94 -16.50 22.41
CA ALA A 462 41.89 -17.87 22.93
C ALA A 462 41.39 -18.13 24.38
N GLY A 463 40.29 -18.92 24.43
CA GLY A 463 40.28 -20.19 25.15
C GLY A 463 39.52 -20.25 26.47
N GLY A 464 38.54 -21.16 26.54
CA GLY A 464 38.18 -21.85 27.79
C GLY A 464 36.71 -21.74 28.22
N VAL A 465 35.93 -22.77 27.90
CA VAL A 465 34.79 -23.22 28.73
C VAL A 465 35.42 -23.92 29.97
N PRO A 466 34.83 -23.85 31.18
CA PRO A 466 33.74 -24.79 31.51
C PRO A 466 32.64 -24.27 32.46
N ASP A 467 31.45 -24.82 32.24
CA ASP A 467 30.44 -25.34 33.17
C ASP A 467 30.19 -24.74 34.57
N GLY A 468 28.89 -24.61 34.88
CA GLY A 468 28.37 -24.95 36.21
C GLY A 468 27.39 -23.94 36.82
N ALA A 469 26.10 -24.08 36.53
CA ALA A 469 25.01 -23.58 37.36
C ALA A 469 24.89 -24.43 38.66
N PRO A 470 23.92 -24.21 39.59
CA PRO A 470 23.09 -23.03 39.90
C PRO A 470 23.03 -22.73 41.43
N GLY A 471 22.36 -21.64 41.83
CA GLY A 471 21.59 -21.68 43.09
C GLY A 471 21.54 -20.40 43.93
N GLY A 472 20.32 -19.90 44.12
CA GLY A 472 19.82 -19.64 45.49
C GLY A 472 19.57 -18.19 45.90
N PHE A 473 18.28 -17.83 45.94
CA PHE A 473 17.55 -17.12 47.03
C PHE A 473 18.35 -16.22 48.00
N ALA A 474 17.93 -15.04 48.46
CA ALA A 474 16.75 -14.18 48.32
C ALA A 474 17.08 -12.88 49.14
N PRO A 475 16.13 -12.10 49.70
CA PRO A 475 15.95 -10.70 49.36
C PRO A 475 16.25 -9.74 50.54
N GLY A 476 16.17 -8.43 50.28
CA GLY A 476 15.86 -7.48 51.34
C GLY A 476 16.44 -6.09 51.14
N GLY A 477 15.58 -5.08 51.31
CA GLY A 477 16.04 -3.75 51.67
C GLY A 477 15.22 -2.61 51.09
N ASP A 478 13.99 -2.45 51.58
CA ASP A 478 13.27 -1.17 51.51
C ASP A 478 14.06 -0.07 52.23
N ALA A 479 14.17 1.10 51.61
CA ALA A 479 14.34 2.39 52.31
C ALA A 479 13.98 3.54 51.35
N GLY A 480 12.91 4.26 51.68
CA GLY A 480 12.33 5.28 50.84
C GLY A 480 12.89 6.70 50.98
N GLY A 481 12.24 7.59 50.23
CA GLY A 481 12.08 9.02 50.52
C GLY A 481 12.91 9.98 49.68
N ASN A 482 12.32 10.56 48.62
CA ASN A 482 11.83 11.94 48.61
C ASN A 482 11.46 12.47 47.21
N ASN A 483 10.42 13.30 47.20
CA ASN A 483 9.86 14.09 46.11
C ASN A 483 10.86 14.86 45.25
N ALA A 484 10.60 14.91 43.94
CA ALA A 484 10.55 16.16 43.18
C ALA A 484 9.71 15.98 41.90
N ALA A 485 8.80 16.92 41.69
CA ALA A 485 7.94 17.03 40.52
C ALA A 485 8.76 17.25 39.24
N ASN A 486 8.37 16.60 38.14
CA ASN A 486 8.60 17.05 36.77
C ASN A 486 7.48 16.48 35.89
N GLY A 487 6.99 17.30 34.97
CA GLY A 487 5.78 17.08 34.19
C GLY A 487 5.80 15.82 33.35
N ASP A 488 4.64 15.16 33.30
CA ASP A 488 4.37 13.99 32.50
C ASP A 488 4.53 14.32 31.01
N ALA A 489 5.54 13.70 30.39
CA ALA A 489 5.56 13.47 28.95
C ALA A 489 4.52 12.38 28.62
N PRO A 490 3.72 12.50 27.55
CA PRO A 490 2.78 11.45 27.19
C PRO A 490 3.54 10.18 26.80
N ALA A 491 3.16 9.07 27.42
CA ALA A 491 3.72 7.75 27.19
C ALA A 491 3.54 7.34 25.71
N ALA A 492 4.60 6.79 25.13
CA ALA A 492 4.59 6.16 23.82
C ALA A 492 3.45 5.12 23.75
N PHE A 493 2.51 5.36 22.84
CA PHE A 493 1.38 4.49 22.59
C PHE A 493 1.89 3.27 21.80
N ASN A 494 2.32 2.25 22.53
CA ASN A 494 2.65 0.97 21.93
C ASN A 494 1.32 0.30 21.55
N GLY A 495 1.03 0.19 20.26
CA GLY A 495 -0.18 -0.45 19.75
C GLY A 495 -0.29 -1.88 20.26
N GLN A 496 -1.05 -2.07 21.33
CA GLN A 496 -1.36 -3.39 21.86
C GLN A 496 -2.49 -3.97 21.02
N MET A 497 -2.16 -4.99 20.22
CA MET A 497 -3.13 -5.89 19.62
C MET A 497 -4.09 -6.44 20.70
N PRO A 498 -5.37 -6.70 20.39
CA PRO A 498 -6.29 -7.32 21.33
C PRO A 498 -5.75 -8.68 21.81
N PRO A 499 -5.81 -9.00 23.11
CA PRO A 499 -5.20 -10.21 23.64
C PRO A 499 -5.92 -11.49 23.20
N GLU A 500 -5.11 -12.47 22.80
CA GLU A 500 -5.50 -13.86 22.54
C GLU A 500 -6.09 -14.50 23.82
N ALA A 501 -7.33 -14.97 23.74
CA ALA A 501 -7.97 -15.70 24.83
C ALA A 501 -7.50 -17.16 24.87
N GLN A 502 -6.52 -17.45 25.73
CA GLN A 502 -6.22 -18.82 26.14
C GLN A 502 -7.21 -19.31 27.20
N ASN A 503 -7.78 -20.47 26.89
CA ASN A 503 -8.75 -21.22 27.68
C ASN A 503 -8.16 -21.65 29.04
N GLY A 504 -8.83 -21.29 30.14
CA GLY A 504 -8.40 -21.61 31.50
C GLY A 504 -9.58 -21.79 32.45
N GLN A 505 -9.92 -23.05 32.70
CA GLN A 505 -10.90 -23.48 33.71
C GLN A 505 -10.59 -22.87 35.08
N THR A 506 -11.61 -22.37 35.78
CA THR A 506 -11.53 -22.08 37.22
C THR A 506 -12.63 -22.81 37.99
N GLN A 507 -12.17 -23.56 38.99
CA GLN A 507 -12.94 -24.22 40.04
C GLN A 507 -13.25 -23.24 41.18
N ASN A 508 -14.39 -23.51 41.83
CA ASN A 508 -14.93 -23.07 43.12
C ASN A 508 -14.00 -22.38 44.15
N GLY A 509 -14.56 -21.36 44.80
CA GLY A 509 -14.26 -20.93 46.17
C GLY A 509 -15.46 -20.17 46.77
N GLN A 510 -15.92 -20.61 47.94
CA GLN A 510 -17.14 -20.21 48.65
C GLN A 510 -16.99 -18.93 49.51
N ASP A 511 -18.15 -18.51 50.07
CA ASP A 511 -18.41 -17.56 51.18
C ASP A 511 -18.74 -16.12 50.75
N GLY A 512 -19.82 -15.46 51.18
CA GLY A 512 -20.93 -15.77 52.07
C GLY A 512 -21.68 -14.49 52.47
N THR A 513 -22.99 -14.63 52.73
CA THR A 513 -23.88 -13.77 53.56
C THR A 513 -24.64 -12.54 52.98
N GLY A 514 -25.96 -12.50 53.26
CA GLY A 514 -26.86 -11.32 53.29
C GLY A 514 -27.98 -11.30 52.22
N VAL A 515 -29.16 -11.94 52.39
CA VAL A 515 -30.43 -11.39 52.97
C VAL A 515 -30.89 -10.12 52.20
N GLN A 516 -32.02 -10.00 51.48
CA GLN A 516 -33.43 -10.29 51.82
C GLN A 516 -34.40 -10.11 50.60
N ASP A 517 -35.41 -11.00 50.52
CA ASP A 517 -36.84 -10.82 50.21
C ASP A 517 -37.46 -10.47 48.81
N VAL A 518 -38.54 -11.24 48.57
CA VAL A 518 -39.83 -11.02 47.83
C VAL A 518 -40.07 -11.67 46.45
N GLN A 519 -40.77 -12.83 46.49
CA GLN A 519 -41.97 -13.31 45.73
C GLN A 519 -42.11 -12.95 44.22
N ASN A 520 -42.46 -13.83 43.27
CA ASN A 520 -43.65 -14.71 43.23
C ASN A 520 -43.69 -15.59 41.94
N GLY A 521 -44.15 -16.85 42.05
CA GLY A 521 -44.82 -17.68 41.02
C GLY A 521 -44.00 -18.25 39.85
N GLY A 522 -44.05 -19.54 39.45
CA GLY A 522 -44.84 -20.70 39.86
C GLY A 522 -44.58 -21.88 38.89
N GLN A 523 -44.81 -23.11 39.39
CA GLN A 523 -45.06 -24.41 38.70
C GLN A 523 -43.92 -25.02 37.85
N MET A 524 -43.19 -26.03 38.34
CA MET A 524 -43.51 -27.48 38.44
C MET A 524 -43.80 -28.20 37.10
N GLY A 525 -42.81 -28.99 36.65
CA GLY A 525 -42.93 -30.12 35.72
C GLY A 525 -41.80 -31.11 35.97
N GLN A 526 -42.14 -32.34 36.33
CA GLN A 526 -41.26 -33.41 36.85
C GLN A 526 -40.45 -34.14 35.77
N PHE A 527 -39.21 -34.51 36.14
CA PHE A 527 -38.38 -35.61 35.62
C PHE A 527 -39.00 -37.00 35.89
N PRO A 528 -38.69 -38.08 35.15
CA PRO A 528 -37.40 -38.81 35.22
C PRO A 528 -36.95 -39.40 33.86
N GLY A 529 -35.74 -39.93 33.60
CA GLY A 529 -34.54 -40.24 34.37
C GLY A 529 -33.60 -41.10 33.49
N ARG A 530 -32.28 -40.87 33.66
CA ARG A 530 -31.08 -41.72 33.42
C ARG A 530 -31.06 -42.83 32.33
N GLY A 531 -30.00 -42.79 31.52
CA GLY A 531 -29.36 -43.95 30.91
C GLY A 531 -27.89 -43.68 30.54
N ASN A 532 -26.95 -44.25 31.30
CA ASN A 532 -25.51 -44.28 31.05
C ASN A 532 -25.18 -45.30 29.93
N GLY A 533 -24.15 -45.04 29.11
CA GLY A 533 -23.60 -46.03 28.17
C GLY A 533 -22.19 -45.67 27.69
N GLN A 534 -21.23 -46.54 27.97
CA GLN A 534 -19.78 -46.43 27.77
C GLN A 534 -19.30 -46.67 26.31
N MET A 535 -18.07 -46.21 26.02
CA MET A 535 -17.25 -46.55 24.85
C MET A 535 -16.95 -48.06 24.72
N PRO A 536 -16.38 -48.51 23.58
CA PRO A 536 -14.92 -48.77 23.58
C PRO A 536 -14.15 -48.47 22.28
N GLY A 537 -12.81 -48.53 22.40
CA GLY A 537 -11.69 -48.24 21.46
C GLY A 537 -11.81 -48.79 20.02
N GLY A 538 -11.01 -48.35 19.05
CA GLY A 538 -9.58 -48.09 19.05
C GLY A 538 -8.88 -49.18 18.22
N MET A 539 -8.19 -48.85 17.12
CA MET A 539 -7.12 -49.67 16.51
C MET A 539 -6.44 -49.00 15.29
N ASN A 540 -5.16 -48.66 15.51
CA ASN A 540 -3.97 -48.88 14.68
C ASN A 540 -3.93 -48.65 13.15
N ARG A 541 -3.03 -47.72 12.79
CA ARG A 541 -2.15 -47.74 11.61
C ARG A 541 -1.26 -49.00 11.58
N PRO A 542 -0.68 -49.30 10.41
CA PRO A 542 0.75 -49.52 10.38
C PRO A 542 1.50 -48.66 9.37
N ASP A 543 2.70 -48.28 9.82
CA ASP A 543 3.86 -47.75 9.14
C ASP A 543 4.67 -48.87 8.45
N MET A 544 5.41 -48.53 7.39
CA MET A 544 6.66 -49.10 6.84
C MET A 544 6.85 -48.43 5.46
N GLY A 545 7.95 -47.73 5.15
CA GLY A 545 9.34 -48.12 5.38
C GLY A 545 9.97 -48.43 4.02
N GLY A 546 10.94 -47.62 3.60
CA GLY A 546 11.41 -47.49 2.21
C GLY A 546 12.31 -48.61 1.67
N GLU A 547 12.61 -48.55 0.36
CA GLU A 547 13.98 -48.36 -0.17
C GLU A 547 14.01 -48.48 -1.71
N ARG A 548 14.78 -47.55 -2.28
CA ARG A 548 15.52 -47.51 -3.55
C ARG A 548 15.46 -48.72 -4.50
N GLY A 549 15.22 -48.39 -5.77
CA GLY A 549 16.16 -48.73 -6.84
C GLY A 549 15.60 -49.50 -8.03
N GLY A 550 15.69 -48.87 -9.22
CA GLY A 550 15.83 -49.59 -10.49
C GLY A 550 14.70 -49.42 -11.50
N MET A 551 14.83 -48.42 -12.39
CA MET A 551 14.39 -48.58 -13.78
C MET A 551 15.45 -49.42 -14.52
N PRO A 552 15.07 -50.31 -15.47
CA PRO A 552 14.71 -49.84 -16.81
C PRO A 552 13.64 -50.66 -17.58
N GLY A 553 12.91 -49.94 -18.45
CA GLY A 553 12.69 -50.37 -19.84
C GLY A 553 11.51 -51.31 -20.16
N MET A 554 10.40 -50.68 -20.56
CA MET A 554 9.41 -51.06 -21.60
C MET A 554 9.43 -52.47 -22.22
N ASN A 555 8.29 -53.17 -22.20
CA ASN A 555 7.46 -53.43 -23.40
C ASN A 555 6.11 -54.16 -23.10
N GLY A 556 5.01 -53.68 -23.71
CA GLY A 556 3.76 -54.39 -24.06
C GLY A 556 2.75 -54.68 -22.93
N GLY A 557 1.44 -54.37 -23.00
CA GLY A 557 0.59 -53.84 -24.05
C GLY A 557 -0.90 -54.05 -23.70
N MET A 558 -1.76 -53.37 -24.46
CA MET A 558 -3.24 -53.48 -24.58
C MET A 558 -4.14 -52.73 -23.59
N GLY A 559 -4.62 -51.57 -24.07
CA GLY A 559 -5.92 -50.98 -23.74
C GLY A 559 -6.56 -50.46 -25.04
N GLU A 560 -7.82 -50.83 -25.29
CA GLU A 560 -8.64 -50.52 -26.47
C GLU A 560 -8.97 -49.02 -26.64
N PRO A 561 -9.38 -48.59 -27.86
CA PRO A 561 -9.58 -47.17 -28.18
C PRO A 561 -11.01 -46.68 -27.90
N SER A 562 -11.14 -45.50 -27.29
CA SER A 562 -12.41 -44.78 -27.15
C SER A 562 -12.57 -43.65 -28.19
N SER A 563 -13.60 -43.85 -29.02
CA SER A 563 -14.45 -42.93 -29.81
C SER A 563 -13.93 -41.60 -30.37
N GLN A 564 -14.02 -41.51 -31.70
CA GLN A 564 -13.98 -40.32 -32.56
C GLN A 564 -15.00 -39.22 -32.18
N GLY A 565 -14.59 -37.96 -32.34
CA GLY A 565 -15.43 -36.77 -32.24
C GLY A 565 -16.58 -36.76 -33.25
N SER A 566 -17.67 -36.09 -32.91
CA SER A 566 -18.92 -36.21 -33.66
C SER A 566 -18.90 -35.35 -34.94
N ALA A 567 -19.66 -35.78 -35.96
CA ALA A 567 -19.82 -35.01 -37.19
C ALA A 567 -20.33 -33.57 -36.96
N ALA A 568 -20.97 -33.28 -35.83
CA ALA A 568 -21.42 -31.95 -35.47
C ALA A 568 -20.26 -31.00 -35.09
N GLU A 569 -19.20 -31.51 -34.48
CA GLU A 569 -18.02 -30.73 -34.10
C GLU A 569 -17.20 -30.36 -35.34
N ALA A 570 -17.05 -31.30 -36.28
CA ALA A 570 -16.41 -31.05 -37.58
C ALA A 570 -17.19 -30.02 -38.42
N MET A 571 -18.53 -30.06 -38.40
CA MET A 571 -19.36 -29.05 -39.08
C MET A 571 -19.23 -27.67 -38.44
N THR A 572 -19.19 -27.60 -37.11
CA THR A 572 -19.05 -26.33 -36.37
C THR A 572 -17.69 -25.68 -36.65
N ALA A 573 -16.62 -26.47 -36.63
CA ALA A 573 -15.28 -26.01 -37.00
C ALA A 573 -15.22 -25.54 -38.47
N GLY A 574 -15.86 -26.27 -39.39
CA GLY A 574 -15.94 -25.90 -40.81
C GLY A 574 -16.67 -24.56 -41.05
N ILE A 575 -17.76 -24.31 -40.33
CA ILE A 575 -18.53 -23.05 -40.40
C ILE A 575 -17.69 -21.89 -39.85
N ALA A 576 -16.99 -22.09 -38.71
CA ALA A 576 -16.16 -21.05 -38.11
C ALA A 576 -15.02 -20.60 -39.03
N VAL A 577 -14.36 -21.55 -39.72
CA VAL A 577 -13.31 -21.25 -40.70
C VAL A 577 -13.89 -20.50 -41.92
N LEU A 578 -15.08 -20.86 -42.39
CA LEU A 578 -15.77 -20.16 -43.48
C LEU A 578 -16.11 -18.70 -43.12
N ILE A 579 -16.56 -18.44 -41.89
CA ILE A 579 -16.85 -17.09 -41.39
C ILE A 579 -15.57 -16.25 -41.33
N LEU A 580 -14.46 -16.82 -40.84
CA LEU A 580 -13.16 -16.14 -40.80
C LEU A 580 -12.66 -15.76 -42.20
N ILE A 581 -12.82 -16.66 -43.17
CA ILE A 581 -12.43 -16.38 -44.57
C ILE A 581 -13.30 -15.24 -45.15
N LEU A 582 -14.61 -15.26 -44.89
CA LEU A 582 -15.52 -14.20 -45.35
C LEU A 582 -15.21 -12.84 -44.70
N ALA A 583 -14.86 -12.81 -43.41
CA ALA A 583 -14.44 -11.60 -42.72
C ALA A 583 -13.15 -11.01 -43.31
N CYS A 584 -12.16 -11.86 -43.61
CA CYS A 584 -10.93 -11.44 -44.28
C CYS A 584 -11.18 -10.88 -45.70
N VAL A 585 -12.12 -11.48 -46.45
CA VAL A 585 -12.52 -10.97 -47.77
C VAL A 585 -13.26 -9.63 -47.65
N PHE A 586 -14.13 -9.47 -46.64
CA PHE A 586 -14.85 -8.23 -46.38
C PHE A 586 -13.89 -7.07 -46.05
N VAL A 587 -12.92 -7.28 -45.15
CA VAL A 587 -11.90 -6.28 -44.80
C VAL A 587 -11.04 -5.90 -46.02
N LYS A 588 -10.74 -6.88 -46.90
CA LYS A 588 -9.97 -6.63 -48.13
C LYS A 588 -10.73 -5.80 -49.16
N PHE A 589 -12.07 -5.93 -49.24
CA PHE A 589 -12.89 -5.20 -50.21
C PHE A 589 -13.39 -3.83 -49.70
N PHE A 590 -13.50 -3.61 -48.40
CA PHE A 590 -14.06 -2.38 -47.83
C PHE A 590 -13.06 -1.37 -47.26
N ARG A 591 -11.74 -1.60 -47.42
CA ARG A 591 -10.72 -0.55 -47.18
C ARG A 591 -10.70 0.49 -48.31
N ARG A 592 -11.69 1.40 -48.35
CA ARG A 592 -11.59 2.83 -48.71
C ARG A 592 -12.97 3.47 -48.90
N HIS A 593 -13.35 4.36 -47.99
CA HIS A 593 -13.68 5.75 -48.29
C HIS A 593 -13.72 6.52 -46.96
N ARG A 594 -12.62 7.23 -46.65
CA ARG A 594 -12.64 8.35 -45.70
C ARG A 594 -13.04 9.59 -46.51
N LEU A 595 -14.13 10.22 -46.12
CA LEU A 595 -14.29 11.67 -46.19
C LEU A 595 -13.95 12.21 -44.81
#